data_AF-A0A0F9YIN1-F1
#
_entry.id   AF-A0A0F9YIN1-F1
#
_cell.length_a   1.000
_cell.length_b   1.000
_cell.length_c   1.000
_cell.angle_alpha   90.00
_cell.angle_beta   90.00
_cell.angle_gamma   90.00
#
_symmetry.space_group_name_H-M   'P 1'
#
loop_
_entity.id
_entity.type
_entity.pdbx_description
1 polymer ?
#
loop_
_entity_poly.entity_id
_entity_poly.type
_entity_poly.pdbx_seq_one_letter_code
_entity_poly.pdbx_strand_id
1 'polypeptide(L)'
;MEAKGEKSNKLIISVFIITFLVIILIVLLFFIKNITSVLPKAKNLNSAVSVSFSNSYIFASPVRAKTNGEGIRITVFLLDDNGLGIFDKKVILGNLDSPIKVKDIQSLTDETGKAIFDISSSSSGVFFIEAIVDSNKLPQRVKVVFD
;
A
#
# COMPACT_ATOMS: atom_id res chain seq x y z
N MET A 1 50.09 -45.28 45.98
CA MET A 1 49.41 -45.64 44.72
C MET A 1 47.96 -45.14 44.79
N GLU A 2 47.68 -43.85 44.59
CA GLU A 2 46.29 -43.33 44.71
C GLU A 2 45.91 -42.19 43.72
N ALA A 3 46.86 -41.55 43.04
CA ALA A 3 46.57 -40.37 42.21
C ALA A 3 46.02 -40.66 40.78
N LYS A 4 45.94 -41.93 40.35
CA LYS A 4 45.57 -42.29 38.97
C LYS A 4 44.04 -42.37 38.76
N GLY A 5 43.26 -42.65 39.81
CA GLY A 5 41.81 -42.77 39.73
C GLY A 5 41.09 -41.42 39.56
N GLU A 6 41.54 -40.38 40.26
CA GLU A 6 40.89 -39.06 40.23
C GLU A 6 41.05 -38.36 38.87
N LYS A 7 42.23 -38.49 38.24
CA LYS A 7 42.53 -37.88 36.93
C LYS A 7 41.71 -38.51 35.80
N SER A 8 41.44 -39.82 35.86
CA SER A 8 40.63 -40.53 34.85
C SER A 8 39.17 -40.09 34.89
N ASN A 9 38.60 -39.90 36.08
CA ASN A 9 37.21 -39.46 36.22
C ASN A 9 37.01 -38.01 35.73
N LYS A 10 37.97 -37.12 36.00
CA LYS A 10 37.95 -35.74 35.47
C LYS A 10 38.07 -35.70 33.94
N LEU A 11 38.84 -36.60 33.33
CA LEU A 11 38.94 -36.73 31.87
C LEU A 11 37.62 -37.23 31.26
N ILE A 12 36.99 -38.24 31.86
CA ILE A 12 35.69 -38.77 31.40
C ILE A 12 34.60 -37.69 31.49
N ILE A 13 34.55 -36.94 32.60
CA ILE A 13 33.60 -35.83 32.79
C ILE A 13 33.84 -34.72 31.74
N SER A 14 35.10 -34.36 31.48
CA SER A 14 35.45 -33.36 30.46
C SER A 14 35.02 -33.79 29.05
N VAL A 15 35.26 -35.05 28.67
CA VAL A 15 34.81 -35.60 27.38
C VAL A 15 33.28 -35.57 27.27
N PHE A 16 32.57 -35.87 28.36
CA PHE A 16 31.11 -35.82 28.37
C PHE A 16 30.56 -34.40 28.19
N ILE A 17 31.17 -33.42 28.87
CA ILE A 17 30.82 -31.99 28.75
C ILE A 17 31.07 -31.48 27.33
N ILE A 18 32.22 -31.82 26.73
CA ILE A 18 32.55 -31.40 25.36
C ILE A 18 31.55 -31.99 24.37
N THR A 19 31.22 -33.28 24.53
CA THR A 19 30.24 -33.96 23.65
C THR A 19 28.86 -33.31 23.75
N PHE A 20 28.42 -32.99 24.97
CA PHE A 20 27.15 -32.31 25.21
C PHE A 20 27.10 -30.90 24.60
N LEU A 21 28.21 -30.14 24.70
CA LEU A 21 28.34 -28.81 24.10
C LEU A 21 28.23 -28.87 22.57
N VAL A 22 28.85 -29.87 21.94
CA VAL A 22 28.80 -30.08 20.49
C VAL A 22 27.37 -30.43 20.04
N ILE A 23 26.64 -31.25 20.79
CA ILE A 23 25.25 -31.59 20.49
C ILE A 23 24.35 -30.35 20.56
N ILE A 24 24.50 -29.51 21.59
CA ILE A 24 23.74 -28.26 21.72
C ILE A 24 24.01 -27.33 20.54
N LEU A 25 25.29 -27.20 20.14
CA LEU A 25 25.67 -26.36 19.00
C LEU A 25 24.99 -26.81 17.70
N ILE A 26 24.95 -28.13 17.45
CA ILE A 26 24.28 -28.70 16.26
C ILE A 26 22.78 -28.40 16.28
N VAL A 27 22.12 -28.54 17.43
CA VAL A 27 20.69 -28.23 17.58
C VAL A 27 20.42 -26.76 17.30
N LEU A 28 21.22 -25.84 17.86
CA LEU A 28 21.05 -24.40 17.62
C LEU A 28 21.19 -24.03 16.14
N LEU A 29 22.17 -24.59 15.43
CA LEU A 29 22.35 -24.37 14.00
C LEU A 29 21.15 -24.90 13.17
N PHE A 30 20.55 -26.01 13.58
CA PHE A 30 19.34 -26.55 12.95
C PHE A 30 18.14 -25.60 13.13
N PHE A 31 17.95 -25.04 14.31
CA PHE A 31 16.89 -24.05 14.56
C PHE A 31 17.11 -22.77 13.76
N ILE A 32 18.34 -22.25 13.67
CA ILE A 32 18.64 -21.03 12.89
C ILE A 32 18.33 -21.25 11.40
N LYS A 33 18.66 -22.42 10.83
CA LYS A 33 18.38 -22.75 9.43
C LYS A 33 16.87 -22.78 9.11
N ASN A 34 16.03 -23.08 10.10
CA ASN A 34 14.59 -23.28 9.90
C ASN A 34 13.73 -22.04 10.21
N ILE A 35 14.30 -20.91 10.69
CA ILE A 35 13.50 -19.76 11.14
C ILE A 35 13.42 -18.60 10.13
N THR A 36 14.10 -18.63 8.98
CA THR A 36 14.10 -17.46 8.07
C THR A 36 13.86 -17.80 6.61
N SER A 37 12.64 -18.25 6.30
CA SER A 37 12.04 -18.08 4.99
C SER A 37 10.67 -17.39 5.09
N VAL A 38 10.62 -16.27 5.81
CA VAL A 38 9.61 -15.25 5.49
C VAL A 38 9.95 -14.74 4.10
N LEU A 39 9.34 -15.36 3.08
CA LEU A 39 9.40 -14.88 1.71
C LEU A 39 8.92 -13.42 1.74
N PRO A 40 9.77 -12.44 1.42
CA PRO A 40 9.30 -11.08 1.29
C PRO A 40 8.30 -11.10 0.15
N LYS A 41 7.01 -10.87 0.45
CA LYS A 41 6.01 -10.55 -0.57
C LYS A 41 6.28 -9.13 -1.07
N ALA A 42 7.39 -8.94 -1.76
CA ALA A 42 7.52 -7.83 -2.69
C ALA A 42 6.54 -8.15 -3.82
N LYS A 43 5.39 -7.47 -3.81
CA LYS A 43 4.40 -7.53 -4.90
C LYS A 43 5.12 -7.09 -6.17
N ASN A 44 5.25 -7.98 -7.14
CA ASN A 44 5.87 -7.69 -8.43
C ASN A 44 5.23 -6.42 -9.02
N LEU A 45 6.03 -5.40 -9.30
CA LEU A 45 5.63 -4.18 -10.02
C LEU A 45 5.10 -4.46 -11.45
N ASN A 46 5.27 -5.69 -11.95
CA ASN A 46 4.90 -6.11 -13.30
C ASN A 46 3.78 -7.15 -13.38
N SER A 47 3.20 -7.60 -12.26
CA SER A 47 1.89 -8.25 -12.35
C SER A 47 0.91 -7.15 -12.66
N ALA A 48 0.22 -7.22 -13.80
CA ALA A 48 -0.84 -6.27 -14.15
C ALA A 48 -1.85 -6.22 -13.00
N VAL A 49 -1.66 -5.27 -12.07
CA VAL A 49 -2.51 -5.13 -10.90
C VAL A 49 -3.86 -4.70 -11.45
N SER A 50 -4.84 -5.59 -11.35
CA SER A 50 -6.21 -5.31 -11.76
C SER A 50 -6.76 -4.21 -10.87
N VAL A 51 -7.23 -3.13 -11.50
CA VAL A 51 -7.96 -2.08 -10.80
C VAL A 51 -9.31 -2.63 -10.39
N SER A 52 -9.60 -2.57 -9.09
CA SER A 52 -10.91 -2.95 -8.56
C SER A 52 -11.80 -1.71 -8.54
N PHE A 53 -12.60 -1.53 -9.58
CA PHE A 53 -13.51 -0.38 -9.70
C PHE A 53 -14.58 -0.34 -8.60
N SER A 54 -14.93 -1.48 -8.00
CA SER A 54 -15.86 -1.55 -6.87
C SER A 54 -15.25 -1.07 -5.56
N ASN A 55 -13.95 -1.29 -5.36
CA ASN A 55 -13.23 -0.87 -4.17
C ASN A 55 -12.69 0.56 -4.28
N SER A 56 -12.47 1.03 -5.51
CA SER A 56 -11.99 2.37 -5.79
C SER A 56 -13.08 3.42 -5.57
N TYR A 57 -12.71 4.60 -5.08
CA TYR A 57 -13.67 5.65 -4.73
C TYR A 57 -13.14 7.06 -5.01
N ILE A 58 -14.08 7.99 -5.09
CA ILE A 58 -13.83 9.42 -5.32
C ILE A 58 -14.43 10.23 -4.18
N PHE A 59 -13.68 11.24 -3.73
CA PHE A 59 -14.05 12.13 -2.64
C PHE A 59 -13.81 13.59 -3.02
N ALA A 60 -14.66 14.48 -2.52
CA ALA A 60 -14.53 15.93 -2.70
C ALA A 60 -14.48 16.65 -1.35
N SER A 61 -13.55 17.58 -1.20
CA SER A 61 -13.46 18.44 -0.02
C SER A 61 -13.02 19.86 -0.39
N PRO A 62 -13.78 20.90 -0.03
CA PRO A 62 -15.17 20.83 0.45
C PRO A 62 -16.13 20.34 -0.65
N VAL A 63 -17.36 19.92 -0.30
CA VAL A 63 -18.39 19.55 -1.32
C VAL A 63 -19.14 20.76 -1.90
N ARG A 64 -18.93 21.95 -1.33
CA ARG A 64 -19.53 23.21 -1.75
C ARG A 64 -18.47 24.31 -1.75
N ALA A 65 -18.46 25.15 -2.79
CA ALA A 65 -17.56 26.30 -2.90
C ALA A 65 -18.23 27.47 -3.61
N LYS A 66 -17.61 28.66 -3.56
CA LYS A 66 -18.09 29.84 -4.28
C LYS A 66 -17.64 29.83 -5.74
N THR A 67 -18.49 30.33 -6.63
CA THR A 67 -18.11 30.59 -8.03
C THR A 67 -16.93 31.57 -8.12
N ASN A 68 -15.99 31.30 -9.03
CA ASN A 68 -14.76 32.10 -9.24
C ASN A 68 -13.92 32.36 -7.96
N GLY A 69 -14.11 31.54 -6.92
CA GLY A 69 -13.43 31.69 -5.63
C GLY A 69 -12.62 30.45 -5.28
N GLU A 70 -12.96 29.84 -4.14
CA GLU A 70 -12.29 28.64 -3.63
C GLU A 70 -12.51 27.43 -4.54
N GLY A 71 -11.45 26.64 -4.71
CA GLY A 71 -11.52 25.37 -5.44
C GLY A 71 -12.00 24.23 -4.55
N ILE A 72 -12.65 23.25 -5.16
CA ILE A 72 -12.97 21.98 -4.51
C ILE A 72 -11.85 21.00 -4.85
N ARG A 73 -11.27 20.37 -3.83
CA ARG A 73 -10.29 19.30 -4.04
C ARG A 73 -10.99 17.97 -4.25
N ILE A 74 -10.72 17.37 -5.39
CA ILE A 74 -11.14 16.01 -5.72
C ILE A 74 -9.96 15.07 -5.46
N THR A 75 -10.20 14.05 -4.65
CA THR A 75 -9.25 12.98 -4.37
C THR A 75 -9.84 11.67 -4.85
N VAL A 76 -9.09 10.94 -5.66
CA VAL A 76 -9.48 9.62 -6.17
C VAL A 76 -8.54 8.58 -5.56
N PHE A 77 -9.09 7.52 -5.01
CA PHE A 77 -8.34 6.37 -4.51
C PHE A 77 -8.60 5.17 -5.43
N LEU A 78 -7.55 4.72 -6.10
CA LEU A 78 -7.55 3.48 -6.88
C LEU A 78 -7.00 2.34 -6.05
N LEU A 79 -7.85 1.34 -5.85
CA LEU A 79 -7.56 0.17 -5.06
C LEU A 79 -7.63 -1.10 -5.92
N ASP A 80 -6.89 -2.11 -5.50
CA ASP A 80 -7.02 -3.48 -6.01
C ASP A 80 -8.11 -4.25 -5.27
N ASP A 81 -8.29 -5.53 -5.64
CA ASP A 81 -9.31 -6.39 -5.03
C ASP A 81 -9.06 -6.69 -3.54
N ASN A 82 -7.83 -6.44 -3.06
CA ASN A 82 -7.46 -6.58 -1.64
C ASN A 82 -7.57 -5.25 -0.87
N GLY A 83 -8.02 -4.17 -1.52
CA GLY A 83 -8.10 -2.83 -0.93
C GLY A 83 -6.76 -2.11 -0.83
N LEU A 84 -5.72 -2.57 -1.54
CA LEU A 84 -4.40 -1.92 -1.58
C LEU A 84 -4.33 -0.88 -2.69
N GLY A 85 -3.66 0.23 -2.42
CA GLY A 85 -3.41 1.28 -3.41
C GLY A 85 -2.65 0.78 -4.64
N ILE A 86 -3.06 1.27 -5.82
CA ILE A 86 -2.39 0.98 -7.09
C ILE A 86 -1.56 2.20 -7.49
N PHE A 87 -0.25 2.03 -7.58
CA PHE A 87 0.70 3.06 -7.97
C PHE A 87 0.73 3.31 -9.49
N ASP A 88 1.07 4.53 -9.89
CA ASP A 88 1.38 4.96 -11.27
C ASP A 88 0.25 4.73 -12.29
N LYS A 89 -1.00 4.86 -11.84
CA LYS A 89 -2.17 4.82 -12.72
C LYS A 89 -2.66 6.23 -13.02
N LYS A 90 -2.87 6.50 -14.30
CA LYS A 90 -3.39 7.78 -14.78
C LYS A 90 -4.90 7.86 -14.54
N VAL A 91 -5.30 8.85 -13.75
CA VAL A 91 -6.69 9.21 -13.49
C VAL A 91 -7.02 10.46 -14.30
N ILE A 92 -8.22 10.48 -14.88
CA ILE A 92 -8.77 11.62 -15.60
C ILE A 92 -10.14 11.94 -14.99
N LEU A 93 -10.42 13.20 -14.69
CA LEU A 93 -11.78 13.59 -14.30
C LEU A 93 -12.69 13.64 -15.53
N GLY A 94 -13.80 12.90 -15.46
CA GLY A 94 -14.81 12.80 -16.50
C GLY A 94 -16.02 13.70 -16.24
N ASN A 95 -16.84 13.85 -17.30
CA ASN A 95 -18.11 14.59 -17.29
C ASN A 95 -17.99 16.02 -16.73
N LEU A 96 -16.99 16.75 -17.21
CA LEU A 96 -16.82 18.17 -16.93
C LEU A 96 -17.82 18.95 -17.78
N ASP A 97 -19.03 19.11 -17.27
CA ASP A 97 -19.97 20.06 -17.87
C ASP A 97 -19.31 21.45 -17.89
N SER A 98 -19.38 22.14 -19.03
CA SER A 98 -18.97 23.55 -19.09
C SER A 98 -19.88 24.31 -18.11
N PRO A 99 -19.35 24.89 -17.02
CA PRO A 99 -18.11 25.68 -16.99
C PRO A 99 -17.08 25.26 -15.92
N ILE A 100 -16.92 23.97 -15.65
CA ILE A 100 -15.92 23.47 -14.69
C ILE A 100 -14.51 23.56 -15.27
N LYS A 101 -13.59 24.18 -14.54
CA LYS A 101 -12.15 24.19 -14.79
C LYS A 101 -11.46 23.21 -13.86
N VAL A 102 -10.67 22.31 -14.43
CA VAL A 102 -9.87 21.32 -13.68
C VAL A 102 -8.41 21.71 -13.71
N LYS A 103 -7.77 21.60 -12.56
CA LYS A 103 -6.34 21.72 -12.36
C LYS A 103 -5.79 20.38 -11.87
N ASP A 104 -4.96 19.77 -12.69
CA ASP A 104 -4.28 18.52 -12.35
C ASP A 104 -3.16 18.81 -11.35
N ILE A 105 -3.35 18.43 -10.09
CA ILE A 105 -2.32 18.54 -9.05
C ILE A 105 -1.43 17.29 -9.08
N GLN A 106 -2.07 16.12 -9.18
CA GLN A 106 -1.44 14.81 -9.24
C GLN A 106 -2.36 13.85 -9.99
N SER A 107 -2.15 13.70 -11.29
CA SER A 107 -2.98 12.84 -12.15
C SER A 107 -2.57 11.37 -12.15
N LEU A 108 -1.35 11.06 -11.69
CA LEU A 108 -0.86 9.69 -11.47
C LEU A 108 -1.03 9.30 -10.01
N THR A 109 -1.45 8.07 -9.75
CA THR A 109 -1.62 7.60 -8.37
C THR A 109 -0.31 7.36 -7.65
N ASP A 110 -0.26 7.73 -6.36
CA ASP A 110 0.87 7.43 -5.47
C ASP A 110 0.83 5.99 -4.91
N GLU A 111 1.77 5.64 -4.03
CA GLU A 111 1.86 4.31 -3.41
C GLU A 111 0.61 3.92 -2.62
N THR A 112 -0.20 4.91 -2.22
CA THR A 112 -1.49 4.71 -1.54
C THR A 112 -2.66 4.62 -2.51
N GLY A 113 -2.42 4.70 -3.81
CA GLY A 113 -3.44 4.71 -4.85
C GLY A 113 -4.10 6.06 -5.05
N LYS A 114 -3.53 7.15 -4.55
CA LYS A 114 -4.19 8.46 -4.49
C LYS A 114 -3.83 9.35 -5.68
N ALA A 115 -4.84 9.94 -6.32
CA ALA A 115 -4.72 11.01 -7.31
C ALA A 115 -5.51 12.24 -6.85
N ILE A 116 -5.01 13.44 -7.16
CA ILE A 116 -5.53 14.71 -6.63
C ILE A 116 -5.74 15.71 -7.77
N PHE A 117 -6.89 16.36 -7.75
CA PHE A 117 -7.30 17.39 -8.69
C PHE A 117 -7.96 18.53 -7.93
N ASP A 118 -7.79 19.75 -8.39
CA ASP A 118 -8.54 20.90 -7.89
C ASP A 118 -9.51 21.35 -8.99
N ILE A 119 -10.77 21.54 -8.64
CA ILE A 119 -11.80 22.00 -9.58
C ILE A 119 -12.38 23.35 -9.14
N SER A 120 -12.72 24.19 -10.11
CA SER A 120 -13.42 25.47 -9.88
C SER A 120 -14.47 25.68 -10.97
N SER A 121 -15.50 26.48 -10.69
CA SER A 121 -16.54 26.80 -11.67
C SER A 121 -16.75 28.31 -11.73
N SER A 122 -17.07 28.82 -12.92
CA SER A 122 -17.52 30.21 -13.11
C SER A 122 -19.04 30.37 -13.08
N SER A 123 -19.81 29.29 -12.97
CA SER A 123 -21.27 29.33 -12.80
C SER A 123 -21.72 28.55 -11.58
N SER A 124 -22.79 29.04 -10.95
CA SER A 124 -23.44 28.35 -9.85
C SER A 124 -24.22 27.15 -10.39
N GLY A 125 -24.25 26.06 -9.64
CA GLY A 125 -24.86 24.82 -10.08
C GLY A 125 -24.44 23.60 -9.30
N VAL A 126 -25.15 22.52 -9.54
CA VAL A 126 -24.84 21.18 -9.03
C VAL A 126 -24.14 20.41 -10.14
N PHE A 127 -22.97 19.87 -9.83
CA PHE A 127 -22.17 19.11 -10.80
C PHE A 127 -21.85 17.72 -10.25
N PHE A 128 -21.80 16.73 -11.14
CA PHE A 128 -21.45 15.36 -10.81
C PHE A 128 -20.10 15.01 -11.43
N ILE A 129 -19.09 14.87 -10.58
CA ILE A 129 -17.73 14.59 -11.01
C ILE A 129 -17.51 13.08 -11.09
N GLU A 130 -16.97 12.65 -12.23
CA GLU A 130 -16.60 11.27 -12.50
C GLU A 130 -15.08 11.13 -12.53
N ALA A 131 -14.57 9.94 -12.22
CA ALA A 131 -13.18 9.58 -12.47
C ALA A 131 -13.12 8.48 -13.54
N ILE A 132 -12.15 8.59 -14.43
CA ILE A 132 -11.91 7.68 -15.55
C ILE A 132 -10.47 7.17 -15.43
N VAL A 133 -10.31 5.86 -15.53
CA VAL A 133 -9.03 5.15 -15.42
C VAL A 133 -9.00 4.04 -16.47
N ASP A 134 -7.95 3.98 -17.28
CA ASP A 134 -7.81 3.00 -18.36
C ASP A 134 -9.06 2.91 -19.27
N SER A 135 -9.67 4.07 -19.59
CA SER A 135 -10.92 4.22 -20.35
C SER A 135 -12.21 3.72 -19.69
N ASN A 136 -12.14 3.26 -18.44
CA ASN A 136 -13.30 2.83 -17.66
C ASN A 136 -13.68 3.90 -16.62
N LYS A 137 -14.98 4.13 -16.44
CA LYS A 137 -15.50 5.04 -15.43
C LYS A 137 -15.58 4.34 -14.08
N LEU A 138 -15.20 5.05 -13.01
CA LEU A 138 -15.52 4.59 -11.66
C LEU A 138 -17.05 4.61 -11.46
N PRO A 139 -17.62 3.59 -10.79
CA PRO A 139 -19.05 3.52 -10.52
C PRO A 139 -19.50 4.62 -9.54
N GLN A 140 -18.60 5.04 -8.65
CA GLN A 140 -18.86 6.13 -7.71
C GLN A 140 -18.59 7.49 -8.36
N ARG A 141 -19.50 8.43 -8.11
CA ARG A 141 -19.42 9.82 -8.57
C ARG A 141 -19.66 10.74 -7.39
N VAL A 142 -19.05 11.91 -7.38
CA VAL A 142 -19.22 12.89 -6.30
C VAL A 142 -20.04 14.09 -6.76
N LYS A 143 -21.04 14.45 -5.95
CA LYS A 143 -21.85 15.65 -6.14
C LYS A 143 -21.14 16.84 -5.50
N VAL A 144 -20.90 17.88 -6.29
CA VAL A 144 -20.34 19.16 -5.82
C VAL A 144 -21.28 20.30 -6.16
N VAL A 145 -21.26 21.35 -5.35
CA VAL A 145 -22.12 22.52 -5.51
C VAL A 145 -21.29 23.78 -5.58
N PHE A 146 -21.49 24.58 -6.61
CA PHE A 146 -20.96 25.94 -6.67
C PHE A 146 -22.11 26.93 -6.51
N ASP A 147 -21.95 27.89 -5.60
CA ASP A 147 -22.92 28.96 -5.35
C ASP A 147 -22.33 30.34 -5.71
#